data_AF-A0AA38X703-F1
#
_entry.id   AF-A0AA38X703-F1
#
_cell.length_a   1.000
_cell.length_b   1.000
_cell.length_c   1.000
_cell.angle_alpha   90.00
_cell.angle_beta   90.00
_cell.angle_gamma   90.00
#
_symmetry.space_group_name_H-M   'P 1'
#
loop_
_entity.id
_entity.type
_entity.pdbx_description
1 polymer ?
#
loop_
_entity_poly.entity_id
_entity_poly.type
_entity_poly.pdbx_seq_one_letter_code
_entity_poly.pdbx_strand_id
1 'polypeptide(L)'
;MPTSNHHFRSVYNSMVHGFALPADVKSSEDALIVLVALLSDIIYMQHCHVPGIQAGKGQPENPFLPLSVQGERDRLNAEMLAALSRWELQFKHQVGKDLLALYYFAHLRLTCHGLEDLNHAAMSGLKSSSIEPIEVPDKALDLAWLILEHCHGLPEDQRVEIWLPVVLFQSALAHEKLGLMQVTKRNKDLLVGRDRCESVGKTVLLAVELVGEVVKMTVEETD
;
A
#
# COMPACT_ATOMS: atom_id res chain seq x y z
N MET A 1 12.29 -4.66 -21.61
CA MET A 1 12.64 -3.86 -20.43
C MET A 1 13.48 -2.70 -20.95
N PRO A 2 13.42 -1.49 -20.39
CA PRO A 2 14.12 -0.33 -20.95
C PRO A 2 15.62 -0.53 -21.11
N THR A 3 16.25 -1.19 -20.13
CA THR A 3 17.71 -1.37 -20.11
C THR A 3 18.18 -2.80 -20.35
N SER A 4 17.35 -3.79 -20.02
CA SER A 4 17.66 -5.20 -20.26
C SER A 4 17.02 -5.68 -21.57
N ASN A 5 17.74 -6.50 -22.35
CA ASN A 5 17.28 -7.04 -23.64
C ASN A 5 16.18 -8.11 -23.50
N HIS A 6 15.49 -8.13 -22.37
CA HIS A 6 14.43 -9.08 -22.03
C HIS A 6 13.04 -8.47 -22.21
N HIS A 7 12.09 -9.26 -22.69
CA HIS A 7 10.70 -8.85 -22.75
C HIS A 7 10.12 -8.68 -21.35
N PHE A 8 9.44 -7.57 -21.11
CA PHE A 8 8.79 -7.26 -19.82
C PHE A 8 7.94 -8.43 -19.31
N ARG A 9 7.10 -9.02 -20.19
CA ARG A 9 6.24 -10.16 -19.85
C ARG A 9 7.02 -11.36 -19.31
N SER A 10 8.21 -11.64 -19.84
CA SER A 10 9.04 -12.76 -19.39
C SER A 10 9.60 -12.52 -18.00
N VAL A 11 10.10 -11.30 -17.75
CA VAL A 11 10.60 -10.88 -16.43
C VAL A 11 9.48 -10.88 -15.40
N TYR A 12 8.33 -10.29 -15.74
CA TYR A 12 7.15 -10.24 -14.90
C TYR A 12 6.64 -11.63 -14.52
N ASN A 13 6.44 -12.51 -15.50
CA ASN A 13 6.00 -13.89 -15.24
C ASN A 13 7.01 -14.65 -14.37
N SER A 14 8.31 -14.41 -14.57
CA SER A 14 9.35 -15.01 -13.72
C SER A 14 9.22 -14.51 -12.28
N MET A 15 8.94 -13.23 -12.10
CA MET A 15 8.73 -12.65 -10.77
C MET A 15 7.47 -13.15 -10.09
N VAL A 16 6.35 -13.34 -10.81
CA VAL A 16 5.09 -13.82 -10.24
C VAL A 16 5.13 -15.32 -9.94
N HIS A 17 5.67 -16.13 -10.85
CA HIS A 17 5.64 -17.59 -10.74
C HIS A 17 6.91 -18.20 -10.12
N GLY A 18 7.89 -17.37 -9.75
CA GLY A 18 9.10 -17.83 -9.05
C GLY A 18 10.15 -18.48 -9.96
N PHE A 19 10.16 -18.15 -11.25
CA PHE A 19 11.25 -18.56 -12.13
C PHE A 19 12.49 -17.68 -11.90
N ALA A 20 13.67 -18.20 -12.25
CA ALA A 20 14.91 -17.46 -12.13
C ALA A 20 14.89 -16.20 -13.01
N LEU A 21 15.23 -15.05 -12.42
CA LEU A 21 15.34 -13.79 -13.14
C LEU A 21 16.69 -13.71 -13.86
N PRO A 22 16.74 -13.13 -15.07
CA PRO A 22 17.99 -12.85 -15.75
C PRO A 22 18.89 -11.91 -14.92
N ALA A 23 20.20 -12.16 -14.93
CA ALA A 23 21.16 -11.46 -14.07
C ALA A 23 21.41 -10.00 -14.47
N ASP A 24 21.04 -9.61 -15.69
CA ASP A 24 21.14 -8.28 -16.27
C ASP A 24 19.93 -7.38 -15.96
N VAL A 25 18.82 -7.94 -15.46
CA VAL A 25 17.64 -7.18 -15.01
C VAL A 25 17.92 -6.62 -13.60
N LYS A 26 18.54 -5.44 -13.56
CA LYS A 26 19.04 -4.83 -12.32
C LYS A 26 18.88 -3.31 -12.22
N SER A 27 18.46 -2.65 -13.29
CA SER A 27 18.30 -1.19 -13.26
C SER A 27 17.14 -0.74 -12.38
N SER A 28 17.20 0.50 -11.91
CA SER A 28 16.11 1.15 -11.17
C SER A 28 14.84 1.29 -12.02
N GLU A 29 14.99 1.55 -13.32
CA GLU A 29 13.87 1.64 -14.27
C GLU A 29 13.16 0.29 -14.43
N ASP A 30 13.94 -0.79 -14.55
CA ASP A 30 13.41 -2.15 -14.59
C ASP A 30 12.67 -2.49 -13.29
N ALA A 31 13.23 -2.08 -12.15
CA ALA A 31 12.62 -2.26 -10.83
C ALA A 31 11.28 -1.53 -10.71
N LEU A 32 11.23 -0.25 -11.13
CA LEU A 32 10.02 0.58 -11.09
C LEU A 32 8.91 -0.04 -11.95
N ILE A 33 9.22 -0.41 -13.20
CA ILE A 33 8.22 -0.96 -14.12
C ILE A 33 7.59 -2.24 -13.56
N VAL A 34 8.41 -3.14 -13.01
CA VAL A 34 7.91 -4.39 -12.44
C VAL A 34 7.12 -4.12 -11.16
N LEU A 35 7.56 -3.18 -10.32
CA LEU A 35 6.85 -2.82 -9.10
C LEU A 35 5.48 -2.20 -9.38
N VAL A 36 5.40 -1.30 -10.36
CA VAL A 36 4.14 -0.68 -10.80
C VAL A 36 3.18 -1.73 -11.37
N ALA A 37 3.69 -2.69 -12.15
CA ALA A 37 2.86 -3.79 -12.64
C ALA A 37 2.32 -4.65 -11.50
N LEU A 38 3.16 -5.03 -10.52
CA LEU A 38 2.71 -5.77 -9.34
C LEU A 38 1.68 -4.97 -8.53
N LEU A 39 1.92 -3.68 -8.31
CA LEU A 39 0.98 -2.81 -7.61
C LEU A 39 -0.36 -2.70 -8.35
N SER A 40 -0.33 -2.62 -9.68
CA SER A 40 -1.54 -2.56 -10.50
C SER A 40 -2.35 -3.85 -10.37
N ASP A 41 -1.70 -5.00 -10.42
CA ASP A 41 -2.36 -6.30 -10.20
C ASP A 41 -2.91 -6.41 -8.77
N ILE A 42 -2.15 -5.96 -7.76
CA ILE A 42 -2.61 -5.88 -6.36
C ILE A 42 -3.91 -5.07 -6.26
N ILE A 43 -3.93 -3.85 -6.82
CA ILE A 43 -5.10 -2.98 -6.81
C ILE A 43 -6.25 -3.64 -7.59
N TYR A 44 -5.98 -4.20 -8.77
CA TYR A 44 -6.99 -4.87 -9.59
C TYR A 44 -7.64 -6.05 -8.85
N MET A 45 -6.85 -6.91 -8.21
CA MET A 45 -7.39 -8.02 -7.43
C MET A 45 -8.26 -7.53 -6.26
N GLN A 46 -7.87 -6.44 -5.60
CA GLN A 46 -8.67 -5.85 -4.53
C GLN A 46 -10.04 -5.38 -5.02
N HIS A 47 -10.10 -4.79 -6.21
CA HIS A 47 -11.35 -4.31 -6.81
C HIS A 47 -12.22 -5.45 -7.34
N CYS A 48 -11.62 -6.49 -7.92
CA CYS A 48 -12.38 -7.62 -8.48
C CYS A 48 -13.02 -8.50 -7.40
N HIS A 49 -12.46 -8.53 -6.20
CA HIS A 49 -12.99 -9.29 -5.07
C HIS A 49 -13.90 -8.42 -4.21
N VAL A 50 -15.00 -7.94 -4.80
CA VAL A 50 -16.06 -7.21 -4.08
C VAL A 50 -16.62 -8.12 -2.96
N PRO A 51 -16.68 -7.67 -1.70
CA PRO A 51 -17.29 -8.42 -0.60
C PRO A 51 -18.82 -8.39 -0.74
N GLY A 52 -19.36 -9.03 -1.78
CA GLY A 52 -20.79 -9.04 -2.10
C GLY A 52 -21.44 -10.42 -2.04
N ILE A 53 -20.65 -11.49 -1.94
CA ILE A 53 -21.15 -12.85 -1.76
C ILE A 53 -20.47 -13.43 -0.54
N GLN A 54 -20.71 -12.81 0.62
CA GLN A 54 -20.59 -13.56 1.86
C GLN A 54 -21.62 -14.69 1.77
N ALA A 55 -21.16 -15.91 1.54
CA ALA A 55 -21.94 -17.10 1.87
C ALA A 55 -22.48 -16.88 3.28
N GLY A 56 -23.80 -16.91 3.43
CA GLY A 56 -24.50 -16.34 4.58
C GLY A 56 -23.86 -16.72 5.91
N LYS A 57 -23.72 -15.73 6.80
CA LYS A 57 -23.37 -15.93 8.22
C LYS A 57 -24.21 -17.09 8.77
N GLY A 58 -23.59 -18.25 8.96
CA GLY A 58 -24.24 -19.45 9.50
C GLY A 58 -24.08 -20.75 8.68
N GLN A 59 -23.48 -20.73 7.49
CA GLN A 59 -23.10 -21.98 6.82
C GLN A 59 -21.75 -22.48 7.34
N PRO A 60 -21.64 -23.74 7.82
CA PRO A 60 -20.35 -24.30 8.18
C PRO A 60 -19.44 -24.27 6.96
N GLU A 61 -18.26 -23.67 7.11
CA GLU A 61 -17.22 -23.67 6.09
C GLU A 61 -16.99 -25.12 5.65
N ASN A 62 -17.22 -25.41 4.37
CA ASN A 62 -16.95 -26.72 3.82
C ASN A 62 -15.44 -26.80 3.51
N PRO A 63 -14.65 -27.56 4.30
CA PRO A 63 -13.20 -27.64 4.12
C PRO A 63 -12.79 -28.36 2.82
N PHE A 64 -13.75 -28.94 2.10
CA PHE A 64 -13.54 -29.65 0.84
C PHE A 64 -13.99 -28.86 -0.39
N LEU A 65 -14.43 -27.60 -0.24
CA LEU A 65 -14.77 -26.77 -1.40
C LEU A 65 -13.46 -26.23 -2.01
N PRO A 66 -13.00 -26.69 -3.19
CA PRO A 66 -11.62 -26.47 -3.61
C PRO A 66 -11.29 -25.03 -4.03
N LEU A 67 -12.26 -24.11 -4.07
CA LEU A 67 -12.09 -22.76 -4.60
C LEU A 67 -13.12 -21.82 -3.96
N SER A 68 -13.08 -21.63 -2.64
CA SER A 68 -13.82 -20.51 -2.05
C SER A 68 -13.22 -19.20 -2.56
N VAL A 69 -14.04 -18.15 -2.71
CA VAL A 69 -13.55 -16.81 -3.11
C VAL A 69 -12.46 -16.33 -2.16
N GLN A 70 -12.59 -16.65 -0.87
CA GLN A 70 -11.58 -16.34 0.13
C GLN A 70 -10.28 -17.13 -0.06
N GLY A 71 -10.37 -18.44 -0.31
CA GLY A 71 -9.18 -19.27 -0.55
C GLY A 71 -8.42 -18.87 -1.81
N GLU A 72 -9.13 -18.50 -2.87
CA GLU A 72 -8.50 -17.98 -4.10
C GLU A 72 -7.83 -16.62 -3.86
N ARG A 73 -8.50 -15.73 -3.11
CA ARG A 73 -7.91 -14.46 -2.69
C ARG A 73 -6.65 -14.66 -1.85
N ASP A 74 -6.68 -15.58 -0.89
CA ASP A 74 -5.53 -15.89 -0.03
C ASP A 74 -4.38 -16.47 -0.84
N ARG A 75 -4.67 -17.35 -1.82
CA ARG A 75 -3.70 -17.88 -2.78
C ARG A 75 -3.04 -16.76 -3.59
N LEU A 76 -3.84 -15.88 -4.19
CA LEU A 76 -3.35 -14.75 -4.99
C LEU A 76 -2.55 -13.75 -4.15
N ASN A 77 -3.01 -13.44 -2.93
CA ASN A 77 -2.26 -12.62 -1.98
C ASN A 77 -0.89 -13.23 -1.66
N ALA A 78 -0.83 -14.55 -1.42
CA ALA A 78 0.42 -15.24 -1.15
C ALA A 78 1.37 -15.21 -2.35
N GLU A 79 0.86 -15.39 -3.57
CA GLU A 79 1.65 -15.28 -4.81
C GLU A 79 2.25 -13.87 -4.97
N MET A 80 1.47 -12.84 -4.69
CA MET A 80 1.92 -11.44 -4.82
C MET A 80 2.89 -11.03 -3.71
N LEU A 81 2.70 -11.50 -2.48
CA LEU A 81 3.69 -11.33 -1.41
C LEU A 81 5.01 -12.02 -1.76
N ALA A 82 4.96 -13.21 -2.35
CA ALA A 82 6.15 -13.92 -2.81
C ALA A 82 6.83 -13.16 -3.98
N ALA A 83 6.04 -12.59 -4.90
CA ALA A 83 6.56 -11.77 -5.99
C ALA A 83 7.25 -10.50 -5.48
N LEU A 84 6.66 -9.79 -4.52
CA LEU A 84 7.29 -8.65 -3.84
C LEU A 84 8.57 -9.06 -3.10
N SER A 85 8.58 -10.21 -2.45
CA SER A 85 9.80 -10.72 -1.76
C SER A 85 10.94 -10.97 -2.76
N ARG A 86 10.61 -11.49 -3.95
CA ARG A 86 11.59 -11.66 -5.05
C ARG A 86 12.04 -10.33 -5.63
N TRP A 87 11.12 -9.38 -5.79
CA TRP A 87 11.44 -8.01 -6.19
C TRP A 87 12.44 -7.38 -5.22
N GLU A 88 12.19 -7.50 -3.92
CA GLU A 88 13.06 -6.99 -2.87
C GLU A 88 14.46 -7.60 -2.98
N LEU A 89 14.55 -8.93 -3.08
CA LEU A 89 15.84 -9.63 -3.19
C LEU A 89 16.66 -9.16 -4.40
N GLN A 90 16.00 -8.90 -5.53
CA GLN A 90 16.67 -8.51 -6.77
C GLN A 90 17.09 -7.03 -6.79
N PHE A 91 16.22 -6.14 -6.32
CA PHE A 91 16.34 -4.70 -6.58
C PHE A 91 16.65 -3.84 -5.36
N LYS A 92 16.38 -4.30 -4.12
CA LYS A 92 16.46 -3.46 -2.89
C LYS A 92 17.76 -2.68 -2.75
N HIS A 93 18.90 -3.28 -3.09
CA HIS A 93 20.22 -2.67 -2.94
C HIS A 93 20.59 -1.66 -4.04
N GLN A 94 19.77 -1.56 -5.09
CA GLN A 94 20.06 -0.79 -6.30
C GLN A 94 19.06 0.34 -6.54
N VAL A 95 17.97 0.37 -5.78
CA VAL A 95 16.90 1.36 -5.91
C VAL A 95 17.02 2.46 -4.87
N GLY A 96 16.49 3.64 -5.20
CA GLY A 96 16.41 4.76 -4.28
C GLY A 96 15.35 4.57 -3.20
N LYS A 97 15.30 5.51 -2.25
CA LYS A 97 14.35 5.50 -1.12
C LYS A 97 12.90 5.66 -1.57
N ASP A 98 12.70 6.38 -2.67
CA ASP A 98 11.45 6.56 -3.40
C ASP A 98 10.85 5.20 -3.81
N LEU A 99 11.57 4.40 -4.59
CA LEU A 99 11.10 3.08 -5.00
C LEU A 99 10.92 2.12 -3.82
N LEU A 100 11.73 2.24 -2.76
CA LEU A 100 11.51 1.49 -1.53
C LEU A 100 10.20 1.88 -0.83
N ALA A 101 9.87 3.16 -0.78
CA ALA A 101 8.58 3.62 -0.25
C ALA A 101 7.41 3.05 -1.07
N LEU A 102 7.52 3.05 -2.41
CA LEU A 102 6.52 2.44 -3.29
C LEU A 102 6.41 0.91 -3.05
N TYR A 103 7.52 0.24 -2.78
CA TYR A 103 7.53 -1.18 -2.43
C TYR A 103 6.81 -1.46 -1.11
N TYR A 104 7.12 -0.69 -0.06
CA TYR A 104 6.43 -0.83 1.22
C TYR A 104 4.95 -0.50 1.10
N PHE A 105 4.58 0.44 0.21
CA PHE A 105 3.19 0.73 -0.10
C PHE A 105 2.47 -0.44 -0.78
N ALA A 106 3.10 -1.10 -1.75
CA ALA A 106 2.53 -2.31 -2.35
C ALA A 106 2.35 -3.42 -1.30
N HIS A 107 3.31 -3.56 -0.38
CA HIS A 107 3.20 -4.51 0.73
C HIS A 107 2.08 -4.09 1.72
N LEU A 108 1.93 -2.78 2.00
CA LEU A 108 0.86 -2.25 2.84
C LEU A 108 -0.51 -2.57 2.25
N ARG A 109 -0.68 -2.36 0.94
CA ARG A 109 -1.91 -2.70 0.20
C ARG A 109 -2.29 -4.16 0.38
N LEU A 110 -1.34 -5.09 0.24
CA LEU A 110 -1.61 -6.52 0.46
C LEU A 110 -1.94 -6.87 1.91
N THR A 111 -1.40 -6.12 2.87
CA THR A 111 -1.58 -6.40 4.32
C THR A 111 -2.84 -5.77 4.88
N CYS A 112 -3.25 -4.61 4.37
CA CYS A 112 -4.42 -3.86 4.83
C CYS A 112 -5.49 -3.80 3.74
N HIS A 113 -6.39 -4.78 3.74
CA HIS A 113 -7.43 -4.90 2.72
C HIS A 113 -8.48 -3.78 2.74
N GLY A 114 -8.72 -3.14 3.88
CA GLY A 114 -9.69 -2.05 4.01
C GLY A 114 -9.08 -0.66 3.78
N LEU A 115 -7.88 -0.55 3.18
CA LEU A 115 -7.24 0.75 2.96
C LEU A 115 -8.09 1.67 2.06
N GLU A 116 -8.82 1.10 1.11
CA GLU A 116 -9.72 1.86 0.23
C GLU A 116 -10.94 2.38 0.98
N ASP A 117 -11.51 1.55 1.86
CA ASP A 117 -12.62 1.95 2.72
C ASP A 117 -12.18 3.06 3.69
N LEU A 118 -10.93 3.03 4.15
CA LEU A 118 -10.34 4.12 4.95
C LEU A 118 -10.24 5.41 4.16
N ASN A 119 -9.80 5.35 2.90
CA ASN A 119 -9.74 6.53 2.04
C ASN A 119 -11.15 7.10 1.80
N HIS A 120 -12.12 6.24 1.49
CA HIS A 120 -13.49 6.65 1.29
C HIS A 120 -14.08 7.26 2.57
N ALA A 121 -13.82 6.68 3.74
CA ALA A 121 -14.25 7.23 5.02
C ALA A 121 -13.67 8.63 5.28
N ALA A 122 -12.37 8.81 5.04
CA ALA A 122 -11.68 10.07 5.24
C ALA A 122 -12.18 11.16 4.28
N MET A 123 -12.39 10.82 3.01
CA MET A 123 -12.81 11.77 1.97
C MET A 123 -14.29 12.13 2.04
N SER A 124 -15.16 11.18 2.42
CA SER A 124 -16.61 11.40 2.44
C SER A 124 -17.11 12.19 3.65
N GLY A 125 -16.26 12.41 4.66
CA GLY A 125 -16.65 13.04 5.92
C GLY A 125 -17.75 12.28 6.67
N LEU A 126 -18.02 11.02 6.27
CA LEU A 126 -19.03 10.18 6.89
C LEU A 126 -18.64 9.90 8.34
N LYS A 127 -19.57 10.15 9.26
CA LYS A 127 -19.38 9.84 10.68
C LYS A 127 -19.10 8.34 10.81
N SER A 128 -17.98 8.02 11.46
CA SER A 128 -17.42 6.67 11.74
C SER A 128 -18.42 5.61 12.27
N SER A 129 -19.67 5.97 12.55
CA SER A 129 -20.70 5.08 13.10
C SER A 129 -21.31 4.08 12.09
N SER A 130 -21.09 4.23 10.78
CA SER A 130 -21.70 3.34 9.76
C SER A 130 -20.71 2.38 9.09
N ILE A 131 -19.42 2.50 9.35
CA ILE A 131 -18.39 1.67 8.73
C ILE A 131 -18.02 0.58 9.74
N GLU A 132 -18.08 -0.68 9.34
CA GLU A 132 -17.59 -1.78 10.17
C GLU A 132 -16.14 -1.47 10.60
N PRO A 133 -15.74 -1.81 11.84
CA PRO A 133 -14.42 -1.47 12.33
C PRO A 133 -13.35 -2.17 11.47
N ILE A 134 -12.78 -1.44 10.51
CA ILE A 134 -11.67 -1.96 9.70
C ILE A 134 -10.51 -2.22 10.64
N GLU A 135 -10.17 -3.49 10.80
CA GLU A 135 -9.01 -3.95 11.55
C GLU A 135 -7.74 -3.66 10.74
N VAL A 136 -6.82 -2.90 11.33
CA VAL A 136 -5.51 -2.61 10.74
C VAL A 136 -4.49 -3.49 11.46
N PRO A 137 -3.86 -4.47 10.77
CA PRO A 137 -2.84 -5.31 11.38
C PRO A 137 -1.61 -4.51 11.83
N ASP A 138 -0.92 -4.93 12.89
CA ASP A 138 0.28 -4.25 13.39
C ASP A 138 1.38 -4.12 12.30
N LYS A 139 1.53 -5.17 11.48
CA LYS A 139 2.45 -5.16 10.34
C LYS A 139 2.15 -4.07 9.33
N ALA A 140 0.88 -3.71 9.13
CA ALA A 140 0.51 -2.60 8.24
C ALA A 140 0.98 -1.25 8.79
N LEU A 141 1.06 -1.09 10.11
CA LEU A 141 1.59 0.12 10.73
C LEU A 141 3.09 0.24 10.55
N ASP A 142 3.81 -0.85 10.77
CA ASP A 142 5.26 -0.88 10.56
C ASP A 142 5.60 -0.48 9.11
N LEU A 143 4.82 -1.00 8.15
CA LEU A 143 4.95 -0.64 6.73
C LEU A 143 4.60 0.83 6.46
N ALA A 144 3.49 1.33 7.02
CA ALA A 144 3.11 2.73 6.90
C ALA A 144 4.20 3.66 7.47
N TRP A 145 4.81 3.28 8.59
CA TRP A 145 5.92 4.02 9.18
C TRP A 145 7.17 4.01 8.29
N LEU A 146 7.54 2.84 7.75
CA LEU A 146 8.66 2.72 6.83
C LEU A 146 8.47 3.60 5.60
N ILE A 147 7.25 3.68 5.06
CA ILE A 147 6.93 4.58 3.94
C ILE A 147 7.22 6.03 4.34
N LEU A 148 6.67 6.50 5.46
CA LEU A 148 6.85 7.88 5.93
C LEU A 148 8.34 8.20 6.17
N GLU A 149 9.10 7.28 6.76
CA GLU A 149 10.53 7.42 7.01
C GLU A 149 11.34 7.55 5.71
N HIS A 150 11.05 6.71 4.72
CA HIS A 150 11.75 6.73 3.43
C HIS A 150 11.42 8.00 2.62
N CYS A 151 10.19 8.52 2.74
CA CYS A 151 9.76 9.74 2.09
C CYS A 151 10.30 11.03 2.75
N HIS A 152 10.45 11.06 4.10
CA HIS A 152 10.87 12.26 4.83
C HIS A 152 12.24 12.79 4.39
N GLY A 153 13.15 11.88 4.03
CA GLY A 153 14.52 12.20 3.61
C GLY A 153 14.70 12.47 2.11
N LEU A 154 13.62 12.52 1.32
CA LEU A 154 13.73 12.76 -0.13
C LEU A 154 14.01 14.24 -0.43
N PRO A 155 14.89 14.56 -1.40
CA PRO A 155 15.08 15.91 -1.89
C PRO A 155 13.81 16.44 -2.57
N GLU A 156 13.60 17.75 -2.56
CA GLU A 156 12.37 18.39 -3.09
C GLU A 156 12.07 18.00 -4.55
N ASP A 157 13.11 17.86 -5.38
CA ASP A 157 12.99 17.47 -6.78
C ASP A 157 12.42 16.05 -6.98
N GLN A 158 12.57 15.15 -5.99
CA GLN A 158 12.01 13.79 -6.00
C GLN A 158 10.65 13.71 -5.29
N ARG A 159 10.22 14.78 -4.59
CA ARG A 159 8.91 14.82 -3.93
C ARG A 159 7.76 15.09 -4.89
N VAL A 160 8.07 15.41 -6.14
CA VAL A 160 7.11 15.76 -7.20
C VAL A 160 6.63 14.52 -7.99
N GLU A 161 7.09 13.32 -7.63
CA GLU A 161 6.60 12.10 -8.27
C GLU A 161 5.11 11.90 -7.95
N ILE A 162 4.29 11.81 -9.00
CA ILE A 162 2.82 11.86 -8.95
C ILE A 162 2.20 10.83 -7.99
N TRP A 163 2.89 9.71 -7.75
CA TRP A 163 2.44 8.65 -6.86
C TRP A 163 2.72 8.92 -5.37
N LEU A 164 3.71 9.75 -5.04
CA LEU A 164 4.18 9.98 -3.67
C LEU A 164 3.09 10.59 -2.76
N PRO A 165 2.30 11.59 -3.19
CA PRO A 165 1.23 12.16 -2.36
C PRO A 165 0.15 11.13 -1.99
N VAL A 166 -0.21 10.25 -2.93
CA VAL A 166 -1.19 9.18 -2.69
C VAL A 166 -0.65 8.18 -1.67
N VAL A 167 0.60 7.77 -1.84
CA VAL A 167 1.27 6.84 -0.92
C VAL A 167 1.37 7.43 0.49
N LEU A 168 1.76 8.70 0.61
CA LEU A 168 1.85 9.40 1.89
C LEU A 168 0.48 9.54 2.57
N PHE A 169 -0.54 9.95 1.82
CA PHE A 169 -1.90 10.12 2.32
C PHE A 169 -2.46 8.81 2.88
N GLN A 170 -2.36 7.73 2.12
CA GLN A 170 -2.90 6.42 2.54
C GLN A 170 -2.13 5.85 3.74
N SER A 171 -0.80 6.04 3.79
CA SER A 171 0.04 5.59 4.90
C SER A 171 -0.25 6.39 6.18
N ALA A 172 -0.45 7.71 6.04
CA ALA A 172 -0.87 8.57 7.13
C ALA A 172 -2.24 8.16 7.69
N LEU A 173 -3.21 7.83 6.82
CA LEU A 173 -4.53 7.38 7.24
C LEU A 173 -4.49 6.05 8.00
N ALA A 174 -3.68 5.09 7.52
CA ALA A 174 -3.45 3.83 8.23
C ALA A 174 -2.88 4.08 9.65
N HIS A 175 -1.99 5.06 9.79
CA HIS A 175 -1.41 5.45 11.06
C HIS A 175 -2.38 6.25 11.97
N GLU A 176 -3.13 7.22 11.43
CA GLU A 176 -4.03 8.11 12.19
C GLU A 176 -5.24 7.35 12.77
N LYS A 177 -5.85 6.45 12.00
CA LYS A 177 -6.97 5.65 12.49
C LYS A 177 -6.58 4.85 13.74
N LEU A 178 -5.30 4.46 13.81
CA LEU A 178 -4.76 3.78 14.97
C LEU A 178 -4.38 4.72 16.12
N GLY A 179 -4.02 5.99 15.84
CA GLY A 179 -3.94 7.03 16.86
C GLY A 179 -5.28 7.25 17.56
N LEU A 180 -6.38 7.29 16.80
CA LEU A 180 -7.74 7.40 17.34
C LEU A 180 -8.18 6.12 18.07
N MET A 181 -7.86 4.92 17.55
CA MET A 181 -8.14 3.64 18.22
C MET A 181 -7.27 3.45 19.47
N GLN A 182 -6.01 3.86 19.46
CA GLN A 182 -5.13 3.81 20.63
C GLN A 182 -5.53 4.88 21.64
N VAL A 183 -6.03 6.06 21.28
CA VAL A 183 -6.55 7.04 22.25
C VAL A 183 -7.88 6.56 22.85
N THR A 184 -8.75 5.90 22.09
CA THR A 184 -9.95 5.26 22.65
C THR A 184 -9.64 4.04 23.50
N LYS A 185 -8.56 3.28 23.21
CA LYS A 185 -8.07 2.17 24.03
C LYS A 185 -7.21 2.63 25.23
N ARG A 186 -6.41 3.71 25.09
CA ARG A 186 -5.57 4.36 26.12
C ARG A 186 -6.32 5.34 27.02
N ASN A 187 -7.55 5.72 26.70
CA ASN A 187 -8.46 6.27 27.73
C ASN A 187 -8.81 5.24 28.81
N LYS A 188 -8.31 3.99 28.71
CA LYS A 188 -8.22 3.05 29.82
C LYS A 188 -6.81 2.93 30.43
N ASP A 189 -5.74 3.16 29.68
CA ASP A 189 -4.36 3.02 30.16
C ASP A 189 -3.45 4.17 29.66
N LEU A 190 -3.11 5.07 30.60
CA LEU A 190 -2.40 6.34 30.41
C LEU A 190 -0.96 6.24 29.84
N LEU A 191 -0.62 7.29 29.06
CA LEU A 191 0.69 7.98 28.97
C LEU A 191 1.94 7.20 28.51
N VAL A 192 2.18 7.05 27.20
CA VAL A 192 3.54 7.14 26.60
C VAL A 192 3.45 7.52 25.12
N GLY A 193 3.95 8.71 24.72
CA GLY A 193 4.30 8.98 23.31
C GLY A 193 3.90 10.33 22.73
N ARG A 194 4.07 11.44 23.47
CA ARG A 194 3.68 12.78 23.02
C ARG A 194 4.58 13.34 21.89
N ASP A 195 5.86 12.97 21.86
CA ASP A 195 6.83 13.58 20.94
C ASP A 195 6.81 13.00 19.52
N ARG A 196 6.31 11.77 19.34
CA ARG A 196 6.16 11.15 18.01
C ARG A 196 4.98 11.69 17.22
N CYS A 197 3.98 12.24 17.90
CA CYS A 197 2.75 12.73 17.28
C CYS A 197 2.94 14.07 16.56
N GLU A 198 3.88 14.90 17.02
CA GLU A 198 4.09 16.26 16.51
C GLU A 198 4.86 16.28 15.18
N SER A 199 5.83 15.38 15.01
CA SER A 199 6.55 15.19 13.74
C SER A 199 5.63 14.58 12.66
N VAL A 200 4.75 13.65 13.04
CA VAL A 200 3.78 13.05 12.13
C VAL A 200 2.72 14.06 11.73
N GLY A 201 2.22 14.86 12.69
CA GLY A 201 1.28 15.95 12.40
C GLY A 201 1.80 16.90 11.32
N LYS A 202 3.10 17.23 11.34
CA LYS A 202 3.73 18.07 10.30
C LYS A 202 3.85 17.35 8.95
N THR A 203 4.25 16.07 8.93
CA THR A 203 4.35 15.29 7.68
C THR A 203 2.96 15.05 7.05
N VAL A 204 1.93 14.85 7.86
CA VAL A 204 0.54 14.72 7.41
C VAL A 204 0.00 16.05 6.92
N LEU A 205 0.29 17.16 7.62
CA LEU A 205 -0.08 18.50 7.15
C LEU A 205 0.56 18.79 5.79
N LEU A 206 1.85 18.47 5.63
CA LEU A 206 2.57 18.62 4.36
C LEU A 206 2.01 17.71 3.27
N ALA A 207 1.64 16.46 3.58
CA ALA A 207 1.01 15.56 2.62
C ALA A 207 -0.38 16.06 2.20
N VAL A 208 -1.17 16.60 3.13
CA VAL A 208 -2.49 17.19 2.85
C VAL A 208 -2.37 18.48 2.05
N GLU A 209 -1.38 19.34 2.36
CA GLU A 209 -1.07 20.54 1.58
C GLU A 209 -0.61 20.18 0.16
N LEU A 210 0.29 19.21 0.02
CA LEU A 210 0.76 18.71 -1.29
C LEU A 210 -0.37 18.09 -2.12
N VAL A 211 -1.24 17.28 -1.50
CA VAL A 211 -2.44 16.74 -2.19
C VAL A 211 -3.39 17.88 -2.57
N GLY A 212 -3.57 18.88 -1.71
CA GLY A 212 -4.39 20.06 -1.99
C GLY A 212 -3.87 20.90 -3.16
N GLU A 213 -2.55 21.04 -3.28
CA GLU A 213 -1.92 21.75 -4.41
C GLU A 213 -1.98 20.95 -5.71
N VAL A 214 -1.74 19.64 -5.68
CA VAL A 214 -1.87 18.76 -6.85
C VAL A 214 -3.32 18.76 -7.36
N VAL A 215 -4.31 18.69 -6.46
CA VAL A 215 -5.73 18.75 -6.84
C VAL A 215 -6.08 20.10 -7.47
N LYS A 216 -5.57 21.22 -6.93
CA LYS A 216 -5.76 22.56 -7.54
C LYS A 216 -5.15 22.64 -8.94
N MET A 217 -3.93 22.13 -9.13
CA MET A 217 -3.27 22.12 -10.44
C MET A 217 -4.04 21.27 -11.46
N THR A 218 -4.60 20.12 -11.06
CA THR A 218 -5.41 19.29 -11.97
C THR A 218 -6.77 19.88 -12.32
N VAL A 219 -7.31 20.78 -11.50
CA VAL A 219 -8.61 21.43 -11.74
C VAL A 219 -8.46 22.66 -12.64
N GLU A 220 -7.34 23.40 -12.52
CA GLU A 220 -7.06 24.57 -13.37
C GLU A 220 -6.61 24.21 -14.80
N GLU A 221 -6.18 22.97 -15.06
CA GLU A 221 -5.79 22.50 -16.41
C GLU A 221 -6.97 22.00 -17.26
N THR A 222 -8.19 21.99 -16.69
CA THR A 222 -9.43 21.54 -17.34
C THR A 222 -10.42 22.66 -17.71
N ASP A 223 -10.06 23.93 -17.50
CA ASP A 223 -10.79 25.13 -17.98
C ASP A 223 -10.04 25.83 -19.13
#